data_AF-A0A5Q0NU94-F1
#
_entry.id   AF-A0A5Q0NU94-F1
#
_cell.length_a   1.000
_cell.length_b   1.000
_cell.length_c   1.000
_cell.angle_alpha   90.00
_cell.angle_beta   90.00
_cell.angle_gamma   90.00
#
_symmetry.space_group_name_H-M   'P 1'
#
loop_
_entity.id
_entity.type
_entity.pdbx_description
1 polymer ?
#
loop_
_entity_poly.entity_id
_entity_poly.type
_entity_poly.pdbx_seq_one_letter_code
_entity_poly.pdbx_strand_id
1 'polypeptide(L)'
;METDRSVAGVDLYWLPLGAGDNTGCVRVSGRLYESLAARREHRAPVPLFHSALEVQYAGETYALEMAPVWTGSAAGHGVVCEGPVGLACLGRSRLFRYEVRCWRGGAIPDLEEAVGGAQRLSTDPLRAERLLAVVSDFPAATWGRDELGAGEMWNSNSLVAWLLARSGHHPEALTPPRHGRAPGWAAGLAVAAREEQGRADPQD
;
A
#
# COMPACT_ATOMS: atom_id res chain seq x y z
N MET A 1 16.44 -26.28 -17.65
CA MET A 1 16.37 -25.98 -16.21
C MET A 1 15.15 -25.11 -16.02
N GLU A 2 14.00 -25.76 -15.85
CA GLU A 2 12.68 -25.16 -15.83
C GLU A 2 12.34 -24.86 -14.37
N THR A 3 12.99 -23.81 -13.84
CA THR A 3 12.86 -23.42 -12.44
C THR A 3 11.45 -22.87 -12.21
N ASP A 4 10.68 -23.63 -11.45
CA ASP A 4 9.50 -23.28 -10.65
C ASP A 4 8.89 -21.88 -10.86
N ARG A 5 8.36 -21.62 -12.06
CA ARG A 5 7.39 -20.54 -12.28
C ARG A 5 5.98 -20.93 -11.82
N SER A 6 5.82 -22.11 -11.23
CA SER A 6 4.52 -22.72 -10.98
C SER A 6 3.88 -22.21 -9.68
N VAL A 7 4.70 -21.87 -8.68
CA VAL A 7 4.21 -21.29 -7.44
C VAL A 7 4.24 -19.77 -7.54
N ALA A 8 3.07 -19.19 -7.82
CA ALA A 8 2.83 -17.76 -7.73
C ALA A 8 1.63 -17.47 -6.83
N GLY A 9 1.70 -16.35 -6.13
CA GLY A 9 0.70 -15.93 -5.16
C GLY A 9 0.75 -14.43 -4.97
N VAL A 10 -0.41 -13.78 -4.97
CA VAL A 10 -0.56 -12.41 -4.49
C VAL A 10 -1.50 -12.47 -3.31
N ASP A 11 -0.98 -12.20 -2.12
CA ASP A 11 -1.69 -12.27 -0.86
C ASP A 11 -1.85 -10.87 -0.27
N LEU A 12 -3.09 -10.52 0.07
CA LEU A 12 -3.45 -9.27 0.73
C LEU A 12 -3.76 -9.51 2.20
N TYR A 13 -3.27 -8.62 3.04
CA TYR A 13 -3.52 -8.65 4.49
C TYR A 13 -4.18 -7.35 4.93
N TRP A 14 -5.14 -7.47 5.84
CA TRP A 14 -5.79 -6.34 6.49
C TRP A 14 -5.37 -6.27 7.95
N LEU A 15 -4.51 -5.31 8.27
CA LEU A 15 -4.00 -5.09 9.62
C LEU A 15 -4.74 -3.93 10.28
N PRO A 16 -5.25 -4.08 11.52
CA PRO A 16 -5.80 -2.96 12.26
C PRO A 16 -4.79 -1.82 12.34
N LEU A 17 -5.22 -0.59 12.13
CA LEU A 17 -4.31 0.55 12.10
C LEU A 17 -3.62 0.74 13.47
N GLY A 18 -2.29 0.66 13.47
CA GLY A 18 -1.46 0.70 14.67
C GLY A 18 -1.31 -0.65 15.38
N ALA A 19 -1.64 -1.77 14.72
CA ALA A 19 -1.11 -3.09 15.09
C ALA A 19 0.43 -3.04 15.04
N GLY A 20 1.11 -3.69 15.99
CA GLY A 20 2.58 -3.67 16.11
C GLY A 20 3.23 -2.39 16.63
N ASP A 21 2.51 -1.26 16.65
CA ASP A 21 3.04 0.01 17.17
C ASP A 21 3.13 -0.01 18.70
N ASN A 22 4.35 -0.24 19.20
CA ASN A 22 4.67 -0.24 20.63
C ASN A 22 4.43 1.13 21.31
N THR A 23 4.38 2.23 20.55
CA THR A 23 4.15 3.57 21.10
C THR A 23 2.67 3.94 21.21
N GLY A 24 1.81 3.25 20.45
CA GLY A 24 0.39 3.55 20.32
C GLY A 24 0.06 4.87 19.62
N CYS A 25 1.06 5.62 19.14
CA CYS A 25 0.90 6.91 18.47
C CYS A 25 0.04 6.77 17.20
N VAL A 26 0.30 5.73 16.40
CA VAL A 26 -0.44 5.47 15.16
C VAL A 26 -1.90 5.16 15.48
N ARG A 27 -2.14 4.34 16.50
CA ARG A 27 -3.48 3.95 16.94
C ARG A 27 -4.30 5.15 17.45
N VAL A 28 -3.68 6.02 18.26
CA VAL A 28 -4.36 7.23 18.79
C VAL A 28 -4.63 8.23 17.67
N SER A 29 -3.64 8.50 16.83
CA SER A 29 -3.78 9.43 15.69
C SER A 29 -4.84 8.95 14.70
N GLY A 30 -4.87 7.65 14.41
CA GLY A 30 -5.89 7.03 13.57
C GLY A 30 -7.30 7.17 14.13
N ARG A 31 -7.50 6.95 15.44
CA ARG A 31 -8.79 7.16 16.10
C ARG A 31 -9.25 8.61 16.06
N LEU A 32 -8.33 9.56 16.26
CA LEU A 32 -8.65 10.99 16.16
C LEU A 32 -9.04 11.37 14.74
N TYR A 33 -8.24 10.96 13.75
CA TYR A 33 -8.51 11.18 12.33
C TYR A 33 -9.90 10.65 11.96
N GLU A 34 -10.19 9.40 12.32
CA GLU A 34 -11.46 8.76 12.02
C GLU A 34 -12.63 9.45 12.72
N SER A 35 -12.45 9.87 13.97
CA SER A 35 -13.48 10.60 14.70
C SER A 35 -13.84 11.92 14.01
N LEU A 36 -12.83 12.64 13.49
CA LEU A 36 -13.04 13.90 12.77
C LEU A 36 -13.67 13.66 11.39
N ALA A 37 -13.16 12.68 10.64
CA ALA A 37 -13.67 12.31 9.33
C ALA A 37 -15.13 11.83 9.43
N ALA A 38 -15.43 10.93 10.36
CA ALA A 38 -16.77 10.41 10.59
C ALA A 38 -17.77 11.52 10.95
N ARG A 39 -17.36 12.48 11.80
CA ARG A 39 -18.19 13.65 12.12
C ARG A 39 -18.47 14.53 10.91
N ARG A 40 -17.45 14.79 10.08
CA ARG A 40 -17.60 15.57 8.84
C ARG A 40 -18.50 14.85 7.82
N GLU A 41 -18.41 13.54 7.75
CA GLU A 41 -19.22 12.68 6.88
C GLU A 41 -20.57 12.28 7.50
N HIS A 42 -20.92 12.82 8.67
CA HIS A 42 -22.17 12.51 9.40
C HIS A 42 -22.43 11.02 9.64
N ARG A 43 -21.37 10.25 9.92
CA ARG A 43 -21.41 8.81 10.20
C ARG A 43 -20.79 8.47 11.56
N ALA A 44 -21.03 7.25 12.03
CA ALA A 44 -20.32 6.72 13.19
C ALA A 44 -18.84 6.42 12.83
N PRO A 45 -17.89 6.61 13.76
CA PRO A 45 -16.52 6.13 13.62
C PRO A 45 -16.48 4.61 13.44
N VAL A 46 -15.65 4.13 12.52
CA VAL A 46 -15.44 2.70 12.23
C VAL A 46 -13.96 2.31 12.40
N PRO A 47 -13.63 1.02 12.56
CA PRO A 47 -12.24 0.60 12.63
C PRO A 47 -11.47 0.96 11.36
N LEU A 48 -10.23 1.42 11.52
CA LEU A 48 -9.32 1.66 10.41
C LEU A 48 -8.36 0.49 10.23
N PHE A 49 -8.07 0.19 8.97
CA PHE A 49 -7.13 -0.84 8.56
C PHE A 49 -6.07 -0.26 7.64
N HIS A 50 -4.87 -0.84 7.71
CA HIS A 50 -3.88 -0.72 6.66
C HIS A 50 -3.76 -2.05 5.92
N SER A 51 -3.56 -1.98 4.61
CA SER A 51 -3.32 -3.14 3.76
C SER A 51 -1.83 -3.38 3.57
N ALA A 52 -1.44 -4.64 3.47
CA ALA A 52 -0.10 -5.07 3.10
C ALA A 52 -0.15 -6.15 2.01
N LEU A 53 0.90 -6.23 1.18
CA LEU A 53 1.00 -7.20 0.09
C LEU A 53 2.22 -8.09 0.23
N GLU A 54 1.99 -9.40 0.15
CA GLU A 54 3.02 -10.40 -0.06
C GLU A 54 2.87 -10.99 -1.47
N VAL A 55 3.99 -11.11 -2.18
CA VAL A 55 3.99 -11.68 -3.54
C VAL A 55 4.95 -12.85 -3.60
N GLN A 56 4.43 -14.03 -3.88
CA GLN A 56 5.20 -15.22 -4.23
C GLN A 56 5.39 -15.24 -5.76
N TYR A 57 6.64 -15.25 -6.22
CA TYR A 57 6.98 -15.33 -7.63
C TYR A 57 8.30 -16.06 -7.85
N ALA A 58 8.32 -17.02 -8.78
CA ALA A 58 9.50 -17.81 -9.14
C ALA A 58 10.18 -18.50 -7.93
N GLY A 59 9.39 -19.05 -7.02
CA GLY A 59 9.86 -19.75 -5.81
C GLY A 59 10.33 -18.83 -4.68
N GLU A 60 10.15 -17.52 -4.81
CA GLU A 60 10.61 -16.51 -3.85
C GLU A 60 9.45 -15.66 -3.33
N THR A 61 9.54 -15.25 -2.06
CA THR A 61 8.59 -14.32 -1.46
C THR A 61 9.15 -12.89 -1.48
N TYR A 62 8.34 -11.95 -1.93
CA TYR A 62 8.62 -10.53 -1.96
C TYR A 62 7.68 -9.81 -1.00
N ALA A 63 8.25 -9.01 -0.11
CA ALA A 63 7.48 -8.10 0.73
C ALA A 63 7.45 -6.71 0.10
N LEU A 64 6.26 -6.10 0.06
CA LEU A 64 6.08 -4.72 -0.39
C LEU A 64 5.61 -3.86 0.78
N GLU A 65 6.40 -2.87 1.13
CA GLU A 65 6.14 -2.00 2.29
C GLU A 65 6.36 -0.53 1.94
N MET A 66 5.60 0.35 2.58
CA MET A 66 5.84 1.79 2.60
C MET A 66 6.13 2.21 4.05
N ALA A 67 7.33 2.70 4.32
CA ALA A 67 7.78 3.00 5.69
C ALA A 67 8.61 4.29 5.73
N PRO A 68 8.72 4.98 6.89
CA PRO A 68 9.65 6.10 7.04
C PRO A 68 11.10 5.69 6.77
N VAL A 69 11.88 6.56 6.14
CA VAL A 69 13.29 6.34 5.76
C VAL A 69 14.19 5.94 6.95
N TRP A 70 13.82 6.32 8.17
CA TRP A 70 14.59 6.05 9.38
C TRP A 70 14.15 4.77 10.12
N THR A 71 13.09 4.10 9.66
CA THR A 71 12.57 2.88 10.28
C THR A 71 13.19 1.66 9.61
N GLY A 72 13.85 0.79 10.39
CA GLY A 72 14.44 -0.46 9.91
C GLY A 72 15.66 -0.27 9.01
N SER A 73 16.84 -0.16 9.61
CA SER A 73 18.14 -0.15 8.90
C SER A 73 18.66 -1.58 8.77
N ALA A 74 18.20 -2.32 7.79
CA ALA A 74 18.98 -3.46 7.29
C ALA A 74 19.29 -3.20 5.81
N ALA A 75 20.59 -3.16 5.50
CA ALA A 75 21.05 -3.16 4.12
C ALA A 75 20.40 -4.36 3.40
N GLY A 76 19.54 -4.11 2.42
CA GLY A 76 18.87 -5.17 1.67
C GLY A 76 17.37 -4.99 1.40
N HIS A 77 16.70 -3.97 1.94
CA HIS A 77 15.25 -3.79 1.75
C HIS A 77 14.79 -3.31 0.36
N GLY A 78 15.68 -3.25 -0.64
CA GLY A 78 15.29 -2.97 -2.03
C GLY A 78 14.43 -1.71 -2.18
N VAL A 79 14.95 -0.55 -1.75
CA VAL A 79 14.23 0.72 -1.90
C VAL A 79 14.00 1.00 -3.37
N VAL A 80 12.74 1.20 -3.73
CA VAL A 80 12.29 1.43 -5.10
C VAL A 80 12.14 2.93 -5.37
N CYS A 81 11.49 3.65 -4.47
CA CYS A 81 11.36 5.10 -4.54
C CYS A 81 11.21 5.74 -3.16
N GLU A 82 11.47 7.04 -3.08
CA GLU A 82 11.27 7.86 -1.88
C GLU A 82 10.33 9.02 -2.16
N GLY A 83 9.53 9.40 -1.16
CA GLY A 83 8.67 10.58 -1.23
C GLY A 83 8.62 11.36 0.08
N PRO A 84 8.16 12.62 0.07
CA PRO A 84 8.02 13.43 1.27
C PRO A 84 6.82 13.01 2.12
N VAL A 85 6.85 13.35 3.41
CA VAL A 85 5.76 13.14 4.37
C VAL A 85 5.22 14.48 4.84
N GLY A 86 3.90 14.67 4.75
CA GLY A 86 3.18 15.84 5.23
C GLY A 86 3.30 17.09 4.35
N LEU A 87 4.51 17.59 4.10
CA LEU A 87 4.77 18.74 3.24
C LEU A 87 5.95 18.46 2.31
N ALA A 88 5.82 18.81 1.04
CA ALA A 88 6.86 18.59 0.04
C ALA A 88 8.21 19.22 0.44
N CYS A 89 8.20 20.44 1.01
CA CYS A 89 9.42 21.12 1.43
C CYS A 89 10.16 20.44 2.60
N LEU A 90 9.45 19.66 3.42
CA LEU A 90 10.05 18.92 4.53
C LEU A 90 10.83 17.69 4.06
N GLY A 91 10.59 17.21 2.83
CA GLY A 91 11.32 16.08 2.23
C GLY A 91 12.84 16.27 2.14
N ARG A 92 13.34 17.50 2.32
CA ARG A 92 14.79 17.77 2.46
C ARG A 92 15.40 17.06 3.67
N SER A 93 14.62 16.79 4.71
CA SER A 93 15.03 16.06 5.91
C SER A 93 14.62 14.59 5.84
N ARG A 94 15.52 13.69 6.24
CA ARG A 94 15.25 12.24 6.34
C ARG A 94 14.06 11.91 7.24
N LEU A 95 13.74 12.77 8.22
CA LEU A 95 12.65 12.55 9.16
C LEU A 95 11.26 12.67 8.51
N PHE A 96 11.16 13.40 7.40
CA PHE A 96 9.91 13.63 6.66
C PHE A 96 9.97 13.00 5.27
N ARG A 97 10.61 11.84 5.18
CA ARG A 97 10.60 11.02 3.97
C ARG A 97 10.15 9.61 4.27
N TYR A 98 9.48 9.02 3.31
CA TYR A 98 9.14 7.61 3.28
C TYR A 98 9.84 6.93 2.12
N GLU A 99 9.96 5.61 2.21
CA GLU A 99 10.46 4.72 1.18
C GLU A 99 9.36 3.75 0.80
N VAL A 100 9.24 3.47 -0.49
CA VAL A 100 8.61 2.23 -0.97
C VAL A 100 9.70 1.20 -1.12
N ARG A 101 9.50 0.05 -0.51
CA ARG A 101 10.47 -1.04 -0.42
C ARG A 101 9.88 -2.29 -1.05
N CYS A 102 10.67 -2.97 -1.87
CA CYS A 102 10.32 -4.24 -2.46
C CYS A 102 11.57 -5.13 -2.48
N TRP A 103 11.58 -6.19 -1.67
CA TRP A 103 12.75 -7.06 -1.56
C TRP A 103 12.40 -8.53 -1.39
N ARG A 104 13.33 -9.35 -1.85
CA ARG A 104 13.27 -10.81 -1.79
C ARG A 104 13.55 -11.30 -0.37
N GLY A 105 12.81 -12.34 0.05
CA GLY A 105 12.91 -12.92 1.38
C GLY A 105 12.42 -11.98 2.48
N GLY A 106 11.67 -10.95 2.11
CA GLY A 106 11.08 -10.01 3.06
C GLY A 106 9.91 -10.62 3.81
N ALA A 107 9.72 -10.15 5.04
CA ALA A 107 8.55 -10.44 5.85
C ALA A 107 7.90 -9.10 6.22
N ILE A 108 6.58 -9.04 6.08
CA ILE A 108 5.81 -7.87 6.51
C ILE A 108 5.70 -7.94 8.04
N PRO A 109 6.05 -6.87 8.78
CA PRO A 109 5.81 -6.81 10.21
C PRO A 109 4.34 -7.07 10.56
N ASP A 110 4.09 -7.66 11.72
CA ASP A 110 2.75 -7.75 12.31
C ASP A 110 1.70 -8.55 11.51
N LEU A 111 2.12 -9.41 10.56
CA LEU A 111 1.20 -10.29 9.82
C LEU A 111 0.32 -11.15 10.74
N GLU A 112 0.81 -11.48 11.94
CA GLU A 112 0.04 -12.21 12.96
C GLU A 112 -1.21 -11.45 13.45
N GLU A 113 -1.21 -10.12 13.32
CA GLU A 113 -2.34 -9.25 13.67
C GLU A 113 -3.36 -9.10 12.52
N ALA A 114 -3.09 -9.71 11.35
CA ALA A 114 -3.97 -9.62 10.19
C ALA A 114 -5.34 -10.26 10.48
N VAL A 115 -6.39 -9.47 10.37
CA VAL A 115 -7.76 -9.94 10.65
C VAL A 115 -8.24 -10.77 9.45
N GLY A 116 -8.48 -12.06 9.71
CA GLY A 116 -8.92 -13.00 8.68
C GLY A 116 -7.79 -13.67 7.91
N GLY A 117 -6.53 -13.40 8.26
CA GLY A 117 -5.35 -13.99 7.61
C GLY A 117 -5.12 -13.49 6.18
N ALA A 118 -4.34 -14.26 5.42
CA ALA A 118 -4.01 -13.97 4.03
C ALA A 118 -5.24 -14.11 3.13
N GLN A 119 -5.57 -13.06 2.38
CA GLN A 119 -6.55 -13.10 1.30
C GLN A 119 -5.83 -13.30 -0.03
N ARG A 120 -5.85 -14.54 -0.55
CA ARG A 120 -5.28 -14.88 -1.87
C ARG A 120 -6.06 -14.19 -2.99
N LEU A 121 -5.43 -13.22 -3.65
CA LEU A 121 -6.02 -12.46 -4.75
C LEU A 121 -5.75 -13.10 -6.12
N SER A 122 -4.62 -13.79 -6.27
CA SER A 122 -4.23 -14.41 -7.54
C SER A 122 -3.21 -15.52 -7.32
N THR A 123 -3.25 -16.55 -8.16
CA THR A 123 -2.18 -17.56 -8.33
C THR A 123 -1.55 -17.51 -9.72
N ASP A 124 -1.87 -16.49 -10.52
CA ASP A 124 -1.33 -16.30 -11.88
C ASP A 124 0.08 -15.69 -11.80
N PRO A 125 1.12 -16.40 -12.28
CA PRO A 125 2.49 -15.88 -12.31
C PRO A 125 2.64 -14.58 -13.09
N LEU A 126 1.85 -14.36 -14.14
CA LEU A 126 1.92 -13.13 -14.94
C LEU A 126 1.42 -11.92 -14.14
N ARG A 127 0.42 -12.10 -13.27
CA ARG A 127 -0.07 -11.03 -12.39
C ARG A 127 0.94 -10.72 -11.28
N ALA A 128 1.56 -11.74 -10.70
CA ALA A 128 2.63 -11.55 -9.72
C ALA A 128 3.83 -10.81 -10.32
N GLU A 129 4.28 -11.22 -11.51
CA GLU A 129 5.36 -10.55 -12.25
C GLU A 129 5.03 -9.08 -12.55
N ARG A 130 3.84 -8.80 -13.09
CA ARG A 130 3.40 -7.42 -13.38
C ARG A 130 3.33 -6.55 -12.13
N LEU A 131 2.86 -7.10 -11.01
CA LEU A 131 2.79 -6.39 -9.73
C LEU A 131 4.19 -5.98 -9.28
N LEU A 132 5.16 -6.89 -9.32
CA LEU A 132 6.55 -6.59 -8.97
C LEU A 132 7.19 -5.60 -9.94
N ALA A 133 6.88 -5.69 -11.24
CA ALA A 133 7.42 -4.80 -12.25
C ALA A 133 6.90 -3.36 -12.09
N VAL A 134 5.64 -3.19 -11.71
CA VAL A 134 5.00 -1.85 -11.67
C VAL A 134 5.32 -1.07 -10.39
N VAL A 135 5.99 -1.67 -9.41
CA VAL A 135 6.35 -0.98 -8.15
C VAL A 135 7.21 0.26 -8.40
N SER A 136 8.12 0.22 -9.38
CA SER A 136 8.98 1.36 -9.75
C SER A 136 8.24 2.54 -10.33
N ASP A 137 7.03 2.32 -10.85
CA ASP A 137 6.23 3.34 -11.50
C ASP A 137 5.31 4.06 -10.50
N PHE A 138 5.34 3.67 -9.22
CA PHE A 138 4.47 4.25 -8.20
C PHE A 138 4.71 5.77 -8.04
N PRO A 139 3.64 6.60 -8.11
CA PRO A 139 3.77 8.04 -7.92
C PRO A 139 4.24 8.38 -6.49
N ALA A 140 5.46 8.92 -6.38
CA ALA A 140 6.08 9.32 -5.12
C ALA A 140 5.54 10.65 -4.56
N ALA A 141 4.22 10.79 -4.52
CA ALA A 141 3.51 11.96 -4.01
C ALA A 141 3.60 12.08 -2.47
N THR A 142 3.34 13.27 -1.93
CA THR A 142 3.47 13.53 -0.50
C THR A 142 2.52 12.66 0.34
N TRP A 143 3.07 11.80 1.21
CA TRP A 143 2.28 11.02 2.16
C TRP A 143 1.46 11.97 3.05
N GLY A 144 0.16 11.71 3.12
CA GLY A 144 -0.77 12.37 4.02
C GLY A 144 -1.44 13.58 3.37
N ARG A 145 -1.19 13.79 2.08
CA ARG A 145 -1.78 14.85 1.27
C ARG A 145 -2.53 14.29 0.09
N ASP A 146 -3.51 15.04 -0.37
CA ASP A 146 -4.17 14.81 -1.65
C ASP A 146 -3.45 15.63 -2.74
N GLU A 147 -2.17 15.35 -2.96
CA GLU A 147 -1.36 16.08 -3.95
C GLU A 147 -1.78 15.76 -5.39
N LEU A 148 -2.27 14.55 -5.62
CA LEU A 148 -2.70 14.05 -6.94
C LEU A 148 -4.18 14.36 -7.25
N GLY A 149 -4.87 15.09 -6.37
CA GLY A 149 -6.28 15.46 -6.56
C GLY A 149 -7.20 14.25 -6.71
N ALA A 150 -6.94 13.19 -5.94
CA ALA A 150 -7.68 11.94 -5.92
C ALA A 150 -8.87 11.96 -4.93
N GLY A 151 -8.99 13.02 -4.11
CA GLY A 151 -10.10 13.23 -3.17
C GLY A 151 -9.86 12.67 -1.76
N GLU A 152 -8.72 12.00 -1.53
CA GLU A 152 -8.29 11.50 -0.22
C GLU A 152 -6.76 11.56 -0.14
N MET A 153 -6.21 11.47 1.09
CA MET A 153 -4.77 11.46 1.29
C MET A 153 -4.07 10.25 0.65
N TRP A 154 -2.84 10.48 0.19
CA TRP A 154 -1.92 9.44 -0.26
C TRP A 154 -1.24 8.75 0.92
N ASN A 155 -1.20 7.42 0.94
CA ASN A 155 -0.53 6.62 1.99
C ASN A 155 -0.25 5.17 1.53
N SER A 156 0.09 4.28 2.46
CA SER A 156 0.36 2.86 2.18
C SER A 156 -0.83 2.09 1.59
N ASN A 157 -2.06 2.42 1.93
CA ASN A 157 -3.24 1.83 1.27
C ASN A 157 -3.36 2.29 -0.18
N SER A 158 -2.95 3.53 -0.48
CA SER A 158 -2.89 4.03 -1.85
C SER A 158 -1.88 3.24 -2.68
N LEU A 159 -0.71 2.91 -2.11
CA LEU A 159 0.28 2.03 -2.74
C LEU A 159 -0.32 0.67 -3.10
N VAL A 160 -0.89 -0.03 -2.13
CA VAL A 160 -1.46 -1.36 -2.37
C VAL A 160 -2.58 -1.33 -3.41
N ALA A 161 -3.53 -0.40 -3.27
CA ALA A 161 -4.65 -0.28 -4.21
C ALA A 161 -4.17 0.03 -5.64
N TRP A 162 -3.21 0.94 -5.78
CA TRP A 162 -2.62 1.31 -7.06
C TRP A 162 -1.87 0.14 -7.70
N LEU A 163 -1.04 -0.59 -6.94
CA LEU A 163 -0.32 -1.76 -7.43
C LEU A 163 -1.25 -2.86 -7.93
N LEU A 164 -2.33 -3.15 -7.18
CA LEU A 164 -3.32 -4.15 -7.57
C LEU A 164 -4.04 -3.75 -8.86
N ALA A 165 -4.50 -2.50 -8.95
CA ALA A 165 -5.16 -2.00 -10.15
C ALA A 165 -4.24 -2.05 -11.38
N ARG A 166 -3.00 -1.56 -11.24
CA ARG A 166 -2.01 -1.50 -12.33
C ARG A 166 -1.44 -2.86 -12.76
N SER A 167 -1.67 -3.92 -11.97
CA SER A 167 -1.25 -5.29 -12.28
C SER A 167 -2.39 -6.20 -12.77
N GLY A 168 -3.58 -5.64 -13.01
CA GLY A 168 -4.73 -6.36 -13.55
C GLY A 168 -5.52 -7.18 -12.51
N HIS A 169 -5.46 -6.78 -11.25
CA HIS A 169 -6.38 -7.25 -10.21
C HIS A 169 -7.64 -6.37 -10.16
N HIS A 170 -8.65 -6.82 -9.41
CA HIS A 170 -9.93 -6.12 -9.21
C HIS A 170 -10.08 -5.61 -7.77
N PRO A 171 -9.23 -4.65 -7.34
CA PRO A 171 -9.21 -4.14 -5.96
C PRO A 171 -10.48 -3.37 -5.55
N GLU A 172 -11.33 -2.98 -6.49
CA GLU A 172 -12.61 -2.29 -6.24
C GLU A 172 -13.61 -3.12 -5.42
N ALA A 173 -13.51 -4.45 -5.50
CA ALA A 173 -14.37 -5.37 -4.74
C ALA A 173 -13.82 -5.68 -3.33
N LEU A 174 -12.61 -5.23 -3.02
CA LEU A 174 -11.94 -5.55 -1.76
C LEU A 174 -12.35 -4.56 -0.68
N THR A 175 -12.84 -5.09 0.43
CA THR A 175 -13.25 -4.29 1.59
C THR A 175 -12.54 -4.78 2.84
N PRO A 176 -12.02 -3.88 3.70
CA PRO A 176 -11.46 -4.28 4.97
C PRO A 176 -12.52 -4.96 5.86
N PRO A 177 -12.10 -5.89 6.75
CA PRO A 177 -13.02 -6.62 7.62
C PRO A 177 -13.86 -5.71 8.52
N ARG A 178 -14.95 -6.28 9.06
CA ARG A 178 -15.81 -5.65 10.08
C ARG A 178 -16.38 -4.29 9.65
N HIS A 179 -16.63 -4.11 8.34
CA HIS A 179 -17.09 -2.85 7.75
C HIS A 179 -16.19 -1.66 8.10
N GLY A 180 -14.89 -1.92 8.28
CA GLY A 180 -13.90 -0.89 8.53
C GLY A 180 -13.63 -0.03 7.31
N ARG A 181 -12.61 0.82 7.42
CA ARG A 181 -12.11 1.64 6.32
C ARG A 181 -10.62 1.48 6.14
N ALA A 182 -10.16 1.66 4.90
CA ALA A 182 -8.76 1.75 4.53
C ALA A 182 -8.52 3.12 3.85
N PRO A 183 -8.31 4.20 4.63
CA PRO A 183 -8.10 5.53 4.07
C PRO A 183 -6.96 5.52 3.07
N GLY A 184 -7.11 6.19 1.93
CA GLY A 184 -6.13 6.24 0.85
C GLY A 184 -6.32 5.16 -0.22
N TRP A 185 -7.11 4.11 0.05
CA TRP A 185 -7.41 3.06 -0.95
C TRP A 185 -8.08 3.64 -2.20
N ALA A 186 -9.12 4.45 -2.01
CA ALA A 186 -9.85 5.09 -3.10
C ALA A 186 -8.94 6.03 -3.92
N ALA A 187 -8.00 6.72 -3.25
CA ALA A 187 -7.03 7.57 -3.94
C ALA A 187 -6.11 6.75 -4.87
N GLY A 188 -5.62 5.59 -4.40
CA GLY A 188 -4.80 4.69 -5.22
C GLY A 188 -5.53 4.20 -6.47
N LEU A 189 -6.81 3.80 -6.32
CA LEU A 189 -7.65 3.39 -7.45
C LEU A 189 -7.89 4.52 -8.45
N ALA A 190 -8.20 5.72 -7.96
CA ALA A 190 -8.48 6.87 -8.80
C ALA A 190 -7.26 7.27 -9.64
N VAL A 191 -6.06 7.25 -9.06
CA VAL A 191 -4.82 7.56 -9.79
C VAL A 191 -4.51 6.48 -10.82
N ALA A 192 -4.60 5.19 -10.45
CA ALA A 192 -4.36 4.10 -11.38
C ALA A 192 -5.29 4.15 -12.60
N ALA A 193 -6.58 4.44 -12.38
CA ALA A 193 -7.57 4.56 -13.45
C ALA A 193 -7.26 5.71 -14.42
N ARG A 194 -6.79 6.86 -13.92
CA ARG A 194 -6.40 8.01 -14.77
C ARG A 194 -5.19 7.68 -15.64
N GLU A 195 -4.22 6.96 -15.10
CA GLU A 195 -3.01 6.58 -15.86
C GLU A 195 -3.33 5.53 -16.94
N GLU A 196 -4.24 4.60 -16.66
CA GLU A 196 -4.74 3.65 -17.68
C GLU A 196 -5.46 4.38 -18.81
N GLN A 197 -6.32 5.36 -18.48
CA GLN A 197 -7.00 6.21 -19.47
C GLN A 197 -6.00 7.01 -20.32
N GLY A 198 -4.98 7.62 -19.69
CA GLY A 198 -3.93 8.35 -20.39
C GLY A 198 -3.04 7.46 -21.28
N ARG A 199 -2.96 6.15 -21.01
CA ARG A 199 -2.29 5.17 -21.87
C ARG A 199 -3.16 4.74 -23.06
N ALA A 200 -4.47 4.64 -22.84
CA ALA A 200 -5.45 4.28 -23.86
C ALA A 200 -5.74 5.41 -24.86
N ASP A 201 -5.44 6.65 -24.49
CA ASP A 201 -5.52 7.84 -25.35
C ASP A 201 -4.10 8.32 -25.73
N PRO A 202 -3.39 7.61 -26.63
CA PRO A 202 -2.16 8.12 -27.20
C PRO A 202 -2.53 9.28 -28.12
N GLN A 203 -2.39 10.49 -27.61
CA GLN A 203 -2.59 11.71 -28.40
C GLN A 203 -1.64 11.68 -29.61
N ASP A 204 -2.22 11.65 -30.82
CA ASP A 204 -1.57 11.68 -32.15
C ASP A 204 -0.51 12.79 -32.29
#